data_AF-A0AB34R9B7-F1
#
_entry.id   AF-A0AB34R9B7-F1
#
_cell.length_a   1.000
_cell.length_b   1.000
_cell.length_c   1.000
_cell.angle_alpha   90.00
_cell.angle_beta   90.00
_cell.angle_gamma   90.00
#
_symmetry.space_group_name_H-M   'P 1'
#
loop_
_entity.id
_entity.type
_entity.pdbx_description
1 polymer ?
#
loop_
_entity_poly.entity_id
_entity_poly.type
_entity_poly.pdbx_seq_one_letter_code
_entity_poly.pdbx_strand_id
1 'polypeptide(L)'
;MNKVENTNRSCPVDGSRGTPLWKVNYYRTKMLTALLDDLVELESVGADAECFGEIRLSLEYFINALTEVPSGVLSGKPLYKMVEDFLESCREWDEIKGTSRDSVMQRRAVIRKLRKARQRVSDKMRKLQYQLENNTDIQLLSDAYRAMGGIMNLLPDTFRHVGKAVKRYLKIN
;
A
#
# COMPACT_ATOMS: atom_id res chain seq x y z
N MET A 1 30.65 -34.68 13.81
CA MET A 1 30.29 -33.58 12.87
C MET A 1 28.88 -33.85 12.37
N ASN A 2 27.88 -33.21 12.99
CA ASN A 2 26.50 -33.33 12.53
C ASN A 2 26.30 -32.45 11.30
N LYS A 3 25.94 -33.08 10.18
CA LYS A 3 25.51 -32.39 8.97
C LYS A 3 24.27 -31.55 9.32
N VAL A 4 24.41 -30.24 9.24
CA VAL A 4 23.27 -29.32 9.25
C VAL A 4 22.54 -29.55 7.92
N GLU A 5 21.45 -30.30 7.96
CA GLU A 5 20.53 -30.40 6.84
C GLU A 5 19.97 -29.02 6.57
N ASN A 6 20.37 -28.45 5.45
CA ASN A 6 19.83 -27.20 4.94
C ASN A 6 18.41 -27.51 4.43
N THR A 7 17.41 -27.46 5.31
CA THR A 7 16.00 -27.53 4.94
C THR A 7 15.58 -26.24 4.28
N ASN A 8 16.03 -26.05 3.04
CA ASN A 8 15.48 -25.07 2.11
C ASN A 8 14.17 -25.63 1.55
N ARG A 9 13.24 -26.02 2.43
CA ARG A 9 11.88 -26.35 2.04
C ARG A 9 11.22 -25.03 1.70
N SER A 10 10.90 -24.81 0.43
CA SER A 10 9.92 -23.80 0.07
C SER A 10 8.62 -24.20 0.76
N CYS A 11 8.32 -23.61 1.92
CA CYS A 11 6.98 -23.75 2.49
C CYS A 11 6.01 -23.20 1.45
N PRO A 12 5.09 -24.04 0.92
CA PRO A 12 4.10 -23.55 -0.02
C PRO A 12 3.24 -22.52 0.72
N VAL A 13 3.18 -21.31 0.18
CA VAL A 13 2.37 -20.22 0.72
C VAL A 13 1.03 -20.16 0.01
N ASP A 14 -0.07 -20.00 0.74
CA ASP A 14 -1.41 -19.91 0.18
C ASP A 14 -1.74 -18.46 -0.25
N GLY A 15 -1.60 -18.21 -1.54
CA GLY A 15 -1.99 -16.95 -2.18
C GLY A 15 -3.47 -16.84 -2.57
N SER A 16 -4.32 -17.76 -2.13
CA SER A 16 -5.74 -17.80 -2.51
C SER A 16 -6.53 -16.61 -1.95
N ARG A 17 -7.57 -16.19 -2.69
CA ARG A 17 -8.39 -15.05 -2.25
C ARG A 17 -8.99 -15.30 -0.88
N GLY A 18 -8.80 -14.33 0.03
CA GLY A 18 -9.29 -14.40 1.40
C GLY A 18 -8.20 -14.70 2.42
N THR A 19 -7.06 -15.26 2.01
CA THR A 19 -5.92 -15.46 2.91
C THR A 19 -5.23 -14.14 3.27
N PRO A 20 -4.57 -14.05 4.44
CA PRO A 20 -3.77 -12.88 4.80
C PRO A 20 -2.79 -12.47 3.71
N LEU A 21 -2.05 -13.44 3.17
CA LEU A 21 -1.07 -13.20 2.11
C LEU A 21 -1.72 -12.63 0.84
N TRP A 22 -2.90 -13.11 0.44
CA TRP A 22 -3.62 -12.54 -0.69
C TRP A 22 -4.01 -11.08 -0.44
N LYS A 23 -4.50 -10.74 0.76
CA LYS A 23 -4.92 -9.37 1.11
C LYS A 23 -3.74 -8.40 1.00
N VAL A 24 -2.59 -8.75 1.57
CA VAL A 24 -1.37 -7.93 1.48
C VAL A 24 -0.87 -7.82 0.04
N ASN A 25 -0.86 -8.94 -0.71
CA ASN A 25 -0.48 -8.93 -2.11
C ASN A 25 -1.41 -8.05 -2.95
N TYR A 26 -2.71 -8.05 -2.66
CA TYR A 26 -3.66 -7.17 -3.31
C TYR A 26 -3.36 -5.70 -3.00
N TYR A 27 -3.15 -5.35 -1.73
CA TYR A 27 -2.79 -3.99 -1.32
C TYR A 27 -1.53 -3.50 -2.06
N ARG A 28 -0.47 -4.31 -2.06
CA ARG A 28 0.79 -4.02 -2.75
C ARG A 28 0.64 -3.84 -4.26
N THR A 29 -0.10 -4.74 -4.92
CA THR A 29 -0.11 -4.82 -6.39
C THR A 29 -1.23 -4.00 -7.04
N LYS A 30 -2.31 -3.73 -6.31
CA LYS A 30 -3.48 -3.02 -6.82
C LYS A 30 -3.68 -1.67 -6.14
N MET A 31 -3.70 -1.61 -4.81
CA MET A 31 -3.99 -0.33 -4.12
C MET A 31 -2.88 0.70 -4.26
N LEU A 32 -1.63 0.34 -3.94
CA LEU A 32 -0.52 1.29 -4.05
C LEU A 32 -0.29 1.75 -5.50
N THR A 33 -0.59 0.88 -6.47
CA THR A 33 -0.52 1.23 -7.89
C THR A 33 -1.66 2.16 -8.28
N ALA A 34 -2.89 1.83 -7.89
CA ALA A 34 -4.06 2.67 -8.17
C ALA A 34 -3.91 4.07 -7.57
N LEU A 35 -3.41 4.17 -6.34
CA LEU A 35 -3.11 5.47 -5.74
C LEU A 35 -2.09 6.26 -6.55
N LEU A 36 -1.00 5.62 -7.01
CA LEU A 36 -0.03 6.27 -7.87
C LEU A 36 -0.64 6.78 -9.19
N ASP A 37 -1.58 6.02 -9.77
CA ASP A 37 -2.28 6.41 -10.98
C ASP A 37 -3.16 7.64 -10.73
N ASP A 38 -3.95 7.64 -9.64
CA ASP A 38 -4.76 8.81 -9.25
C ASP A 38 -3.89 10.05 -8.96
N LEU A 39 -2.75 9.91 -8.27
CA LEU A 39 -1.84 11.04 -8.02
C LEU A 39 -1.21 11.60 -9.31
N VAL A 40 -1.02 10.78 -10.34
CA VAL A 40 -0.58 11.24 -11.65
C VAL A 40 -1.68 12.04 -12.33
N GLU A 41 -2.93 11.59 -12.27
CA GLU A 41 -4.06 12.33 -12.85
C GLU A 41 -4.32 13.65 -12.14
N LEU A 42 -4.11 13.69 -10.82
CA LEU A 42 -4.31 14.87 -9.99
C LEU A 42 -3.09 15.81 -9.94
N GLU A 43 -1.96 15.49 -10.60
CA GLU A 43 -0.72 16.27 -10.44
C GLU A 43 -0.85 17.75 -10.84
N SER A 44 -1.76 18.06 -11.77
CA SER A 44 -2.01 19.42 -12.27
C SER A 44 -2.80 20.28 -11.28
N VAL A 45 -3.70 19.67 -10.51
CA VAL A 45 -4.71 20.36 -9.70
C VAL A 45 -4.55 20.13 -8.19
N GLY A 46 -3.87 19.05 -7.79
CA GLY A 46 -3.82 18.58 -6.40
C GLY A 46 -5.03 17.69 -6.07
N ALA A 47 -5.07 17.16 -4.84
CA ALA A 47 -6.20 16.40 -4.33
C ALA A 47 -7.09 17.25 -3.42
N ASP A 48 -8.35 16.87 -3.34
CA ASP A 48 -9.25 17.34 -2.28
C ASP A 48 -8.80 16.79 -0.91
N ALA A 49 -8.81 17.64 0.11
CA ALA A 49 -8.24 17.34 1.43
C ALA A 49 -9.03 16.25 2.18
N GLU A 50 -10.35 16.25 2.05
CA GLU A 50 -11.23 15.26 2.69
C GLU A 50 -10.98 13.88 2.05
N CYS A 51 -10.96 13.82 0.72
CA CYS A 51 -10.65 12.60 -0.03
C CYS A 51 -9.28 12.02 0.33
N PHE A 52 -8.26 12.86 0.49
CA PHE A 52 -6.91 12.43 0.82
C PHE A 52 -6.79 11.89 2.26
N GLY A 53 -7.61 12.40 3.18
CA GLY A 53 -7.67 11.93 4.56
C GLY A 53 -7.93 10.43 4.67
N GLU A 54 -8.82 9.91 3.83
CA GLU A 54 -9.19 8.48 3.81
C GLU A 54 -8.09 7.58 3.23
N ILE A 55 -7.39 8.05 2.20
CA ILE A 55 -6.21 7.37 1.67
C ILE A 55 -5.15 7.24 2.76
N ARG A 56 -4.95 8.30 3.55
CA ARG A 56 -4.02 8.30 4.68
C ARG A 56 -4.46 7.29 5.75
N LEU A 57 -5.72 7.32 6.17
CA LEU A 57 -6.24 6.38 7.17
C LEU A 57 -6.05 4.92 6.73
N SER A 58 -6.34 4.62 5.46
CA SER A 58 -6.07 3.29 4.89
C SER A 58 -4.60 2.87 5.01
N LEU A 59 -3.68 3.77 4.66
CA LEU A 59 -2.24 3.50 4.75
C LEU A 59 -1.81 3.29 6.19
N GLU A 60 -2.37 4.04 7.14
CA GLU A 60 -2.11 3.89 8.58
C GLU A 60 -2.61 2.54 9.11
N TYR A 61 -3.82 2.10 8.72
CA TYR A 61 -4.29 0.74 9.02
C TYR A 61 -3.38 -0.33 8.44
N PHE A 62 -2.88 -0.13 7.21
CA PHE A 62 -1.96 -1.07 6.60
C PHE A 62 -0.59 -1.09 7.31
N ILE A 63 -0.08 0.05 7.75
CA ILE A 63 1.14 0.13 8.56
C ILE A 63 0.94 -0.64 9.86
N ASN A 64 -0.16 -0.42 10.57
CA ASN A 64 -0.49 -1.10 11.81
C ASN A 64 -0.59 -2.62 11.63
N ALA A 65 -1.23 -3.09 10.55
CA ALA A 65 -1.28 -4.53 10.24
C ALA A 65 0.09 -5.15 9.93
N LEU A 66 1.13 -4.34 9.70
CA LEU A 66 2.47 -4.79 9.35
C LEU A 66 3.49 -4.66 10.51
N THR A 67 3.11 -4.08 11.66
CA THR A 67 4.06 -3.83 12.76
C THR A 67 4.60 -5.13 13.36
N GLU A 68 3.75 -6.15 13.46
CA GLU A 68 4.10 -7.48 13.97
C GLU A 68 4.79 -8.38 12.93
N VAL A 69 4.96 -7.91 11.69
CA VAL A 69 5.71 -8.66 10.68
C VAL A 69 7.19 -8.52 10.98
N PRO A 70 7.90 -9.61 11.32
CA PRO A 70 9.31 -9.53 11.65
C PRO A 70 10.11 -8.94 10.50
N SER A 71 11.14 -8.14 10.81
CA SER A 71 12.06 -7.55 9.82
C SER A 71 12.76 -8.59 8.94
N GLY A 72 12.74 -9.86 9.37
CA GLY A 72 13.51 -10.98 8.83
C GLY A 72 15.00 -10.86 9.16
N VAL A 73 15.75 -11.93 8.92
CA VAL A 73 17.24 -11.95 8.98
C VAL A 73 17.86 -11.03 7.90
N LEU A 74 17.04 -10.47 7.03
CA LEU A 74 17.43 -9.57 5.95
C LEU A 74 17.66 -8.16 6.49
N SER A 75 18.91 -7.70 6.43
CA SER A 75 19.32 -6.34 6.75
C SER A 75 18.44 -5.28 6.06
N GLY A 76 18.18 -4.18 6.77
CA GLY A 76 17.39 -3.04 6.29
C GLY A 76 16.21 -2.69 7.20
N LYS A 77 15.47 -1.63 6.81
CA LYS A 77 14.31 -1.15 7.56
C LYS A 77 13.22 -2.23 7.67
N PRO A 78 12.44 -2.28 8.77
CA PRO A 78 11.22 -3.08 8.88
C PRO A 78 10.22 -2.76 7.77
N LEU A 79 9.34 -3.71 7.44
CA LEU A 79 8.38 -3.53 6.35
C LEU A 79 7.43 -2.36 6.61
N TYR A 80 6.88 -2.25 7.82
CA TYR A 80 5.98 -1.16 8.19
C TYR A 80 6.66 0.22 8.02
N LYS A 81 7.94 0.37 8.40
CA LYS A 81 8.72 1.60 8.17
C LYS A 81 8.88 1.95 6.69
N MET A 82 8.96 0.96 5.80
CA MET A 82 8.99 1.23 4.37
C MET A 82 7.65 1.75 3.84
N VAL A 83 6.54 1.32 4.44
CA VAL A 83 5.20 1.81 4.13
C VAL A 83 4.97 3.20 4.76
N GLU A 84 5.49 3.46 5.95
CA GLU A 84 5.54 4.82 6.53
C GLU A 84 6.30 5.80 5.62
N ASP A 85 7.48 5.43 5.11
CA ASP A 85 8.23 6.27 4.15
C ASP A 85 7.39 6.57 2.88
N PHE A 86 6.54 5.62 2.46
CA PHE A 86 5.61 5.83 1.34
C PHE A 86 4.49 6.80 1.72
N LEU A 87 3.87 6.63 2.89
CA LEU A 87 2.84 7.54 3.39
C LEU A 87 3.37 8.97 3.56
N GLU A 88 4.59 9.12 4.05
CA GLU A 88 5.22 10.44 4.19
C GLU A 88 5.43 11.11 2.83
N SER A 89 5.82 10.33 1.82
CA SER A 89 5.89 10.85 0.44
C SER A 89 4.51 11.21 -0.12
N CYS A 90 3.44 10.55 0.32
CA CYS A 90 2.07 10.94 -0.03
C CYS A 90 1.72 12.29 0.61
N ARG A 91 2.07 12.51 1.87
CA ARG A 91 1.88 13.79 2.57
C ARG A 91 2.66 14.92 1.90
N GLU A 92 3.93 14.69 1.58
CA GLU A 92 4.76 15.64 0.80
C GLU A 92 4.07 16.03 -0.53
N TRP A 93 3.45 15.06 -1.21
CA TRP A 93 2.72 15.34 -2.45
C TRP A 93 1.50 16.23 -2.23
N ASP A 94 0.72 15.97 -1.17
CA ASP A 94 -0.49 16.74 -0.85
C ASP A 94 -0.17 18.16 -0.36
N GLU A 95 0.91 18.35 0.39
CA GLU A 95 1.34 19.66 0.89
C GLU A 95 1.70 20.64 -0.24
N ILE A 96 2.05 20.16 -1.43
CA ILE A 96 2.31 21.00 -2.59
C ILE A 96 0.97 21.55 -3.12
N LYS A 97 0.70 22.83 -2.87
CA LYS A 97 -0.52 23.52 -3.30
C LYS A 97 -0.33 24.33 -4.60
N GLY A 98 -1.44 24.66 -5.24
CA GLY A 98 -1.49 25.46 -6.46
C GLY A 98 -1.37 24.67 -7.77
N THR A 99 -1.56 25.38 -8.88
CA THR A 99 -1.61 24.83 -10.25
C THR A 99 -0.48 25.36 -11.14
N SER A 100 0.49 26.07 -10.54
CA SER A 100 1.64 26.61 -11.29
C SER A 100 2.50 25.47 -11.85
N ARG A 101 3.27 25.78 -12.90
CA ARG A 101 4.23 24.83 -13.48
C ARG A 101 5.19 24.28 -12.41
N ASP A 102 5.60 25.11 -11.47
CA ASP A 102 6.51 24.72 -10.40
C ASP A 102 5.84 23.73 -9.43
N SER A 103 4.61 24.00 -9.00
CA SER A 103 3.83 23.07 -8.17
C SER A 103 3.66 21.71 -8.87
N VAL A 104 3.33 21.70 -10.16
CA VAL A 104 3.20 20.46 -10.96
C VAL A 104 4.55 19.72 -11.05
N MET A 105 5.65 20.44 -11.27
CA MET A 105 6.99 19.84 -11.33
C MET A 105 7.43 19.25 -9.98
N GLN A 106 7.10 19.90 -8.88
CA GLN A 106 7.34 19.39 -7.53
C GLN A 106 6.51 18.12 -7.29
N ARG A 107 5.20 18.12 -7.57
CA ARG A 107 4.35 16.92 -7.46
C ARG A 107 4.89 15.75 -8.29
N ARG A 108 5.33 16.00 -9.52
CA ARG A 108 6.00 15.01 -10.38
C ARG A 108 7.30 14.46 -9.78
N ALA A 109 8.08 15.28 -9.08
CA ALA A 109 9.26 14.81 -8.38
C ALA A 109 8.89 13.86 -7.23
N VAL A 110 7.85 14.19 -6.46
CA VAL A 110 7.34 13.33 -5.39
C VAL A 110 6.74 12.03 -5.93
N ILE A 111 5.99 12.05 -7.03
CA ILE A 111 5.50 10.83 -7.71
C ILE A 111 6.66 9.88 -8.07
N ARG A 112 7.80 10.41 -8.53
CA ARG A 112 9.00 9.59 -8.79
C ARG A 112 9.56 8.95 -7.52
N LYS A 113 9.52 9.64 -6.37
CA LYS A 113 9.89 9.08 -5.06
C LYS A 113 8.92 7.97 -4.66
N LEU A 114 7.61 8.21 -4.78
CA LEU A 114 6.55 7.25 -4.46
C LEU A 114 6.66 5.96 -5.28
N ARG A 115 6.95 6.05 -6.59
CA ARG A 115 7.18 4.87 -7.44
C ARG A 115 8.33 4.00 -6.91
N LYS A 116 9.44 4.63 -6.51
CA LYS A 116 10.60 3.92 -5.91
C LYS A 116 10.24 3.31 -4.56
N ALA A 117 9.52 4.04 -3.70
CA ALA A 117 9.08 3.54 -2.40
C ALA A 117 8.14 2.33 -2.54
N ARG A 118 7.15 2.40 -3.43
CA ARG A 118 6.25 1.29 -3.77
C ARG A 118 7.00 0.06 -4.24
N GLN A 119 8.06 0.24 -5.06
CA GLN A 119 8.89 -0.87 -5.52
C GLN A 119 9.66 -1.53 -4.36
N ARG A 120 10.28 -0.73 -3.47
CA ARG A 120 10.97 -1.25 -2.28
C ARG A 120 10.04 -2.04 -1.35
N VAL A 121 8.85 -1.49 -1.06
CA VAL A 121 7.79 -2.19 -0.31
C VAL A 121 7.46 -3.51 -1.00
N SER A 122 7.31 -3.48 -2.32
CA SER A 122 6.95 -4.68 -3.08
C SER A 122 7.98 -5.79 -2.97
N ASP A 123 9.26 -5.44 -3.10
CA ASP A 123 10.36 -6.39 -3.03
C ASP A 123 10.55 -6.96 -1.62
N LYS A 124 10.38 -6.13 -0.58
CA LYS A 124 10.44 -6.60 0.82
C LYS A 124 9.27 -7.55 1.14
N MET A 125 8.04 -7.24 0.69
CA MET A 125 6.89 -8.14 0.86
C MET A 125 7.08 -9.49 0.16
N ARG A 126 7.69 -9.53 -1.03
CA ARG A 126 8.01 -10.81 -1.70
C ARG A 126 8.94 -11.68 -0.87
N LYS A 127 9.87 -11.08 -0.14
CA LYS A 127 10.82 -11.80 0.72
C LYS A 127 10.19 -12.25 2.04
N LEU A 128 9.11 -11.61 2.47
CA LEU A 128 8.43 -11.86 3.74
C LEU A 128 7.11 -12.63 3.58
N GLN A 129 6.88 -13.31 2.44
CA GLN A 129 5.59 -13.94 2.14
C GLN A 129 5.13 -14.92 3.24
N TYR A 130 6.05 -15.73 3.76
CA TYR A 130 5.75 -16.68 4.83
C TYR A 130 5.32 -15.99 6.13
N GLN A 131 6.03 -14.93 6.53
CA GLN A 131 5.69 -14.14 7.72
C GLN A 131 4.35 -13.42 7.55
N LEU A 132 4.07 -12.94 6.34
CA LEU A 132 2.81 -12.25 6.01
C LEU A 132 1.62 -13.21 5.97
N GLU A 133 1.82 -14.47 5.60
CA GLU A 133 0.75 -15.47 5.64
C GLU A 133 0.31 -15.79 7.07
N ASN A 134 1.27 -15.83 8.00
CA ASN A 134 1.05 -16.23 9.39
C ASN A 134 0.75 -15.07 10.34
N ASN A 135 0.55 -13.85 9.84
CA ASN A 135 0.24 -12.69 10.67
C ASN A 135 -1.29 -12.48 10.76
N THR A 136 -1.78 -12.45 12.00
CA THR A 136 -3.22 -12.37 12.35
C THR A 136 -3.82 -10.98 12.12
N ASP A 137 -3.04 -9.92 12.30
CA ASP A 137 -3.53 -8.53 12.24
C ASP A 137 -3.84 -8.08 10.81
N ILE A 138 -3.31 -8.79 9.81
CA ILE A 138 -3.67 -8.62 8.41
C ILE A 138 -5.17 -8.85 8.15
N GLN A 139 -5.88 -9.54 9.05
CA GLN A 139 -7.34 -9.66 8.94
C GLN A 139 -8.04 -8.29 8.99
N LEU A 140 -7.49 -7.32 9.73
CA LEU A 140 -8.02 -5.97 9.87
C LEU A 140 -8.02 -5.18 8.55
N LEU A 141 -7.22 -5.60 7.56
CA LEU A 141 -7.24 -4.95 6.24
C LEU A 141 -8.61 -5.05 5.56
N SER A 142 -9.34 -6.15 5.76
CA SER A 142 -10.65 -6.30 5.13
C SER A 142 -11.66 -5.27 5.62
N ASP A 143 -11.60 -4.88 6.89
CA ASP A 143 -12.48 -3.87 7.45
C ASP A 143 -12.07 -2.46 7.00
N ALA A 144 -10.77 -2.19 6.89
CA ALA A 144 -10.27 -0.96 6.27
C ALA A 144 -10.76 -0.83 4.81
N TYR A 145 -10.72 -1.92 4.03
CA TYR A 145 -11.27 -1.93 2.67
C TYR A 145 -12.77 -1.66 2.64
N ARG A 146 -13.55 -2.23 3.56
CA ARG A 146 -15.00 -1.96 3.65
C ARG A 146 -15.29 -0.50 3.97
N ALA A 147 -14.58 0.08 4.94
CA ALA A 147 -14.71 1.49 5.31
C ALA A 147 -14.39 2.41 4.12
N MET A 148 -13.25 2.20 3.47
CA MET A 148 -12.88 2.91 2.24
C MET A 148 -13.93 2.76 1.14
N GLY A 149 -14.50 1.56 0.97
CA GLY A 149 -15.52 1.29 -0.04
C GLY A 149 -16.79 2.10 0.18
N GLY A 150 -17.21 2.24 1.43
CA GLY A 150 -18.35 3.09 1.81
C GLY A 150 -18.11 4.56 1.43
N ILE A 151 -16.93 5.08 1.71
CA ILE A 151 -16.60 6.50 1.49
C ILE A 151 -16.32 6.80 0.02
N MET A 152 -15.65 5.90 -0.70
CA MET A 152 -15.40 6.06 -2.14
C MET A 152 -16.69 6.00 -2.97
N ASN A 153 -17.78 5.43 -2.45
CA ASN A 153 -19.08 5.52 -3.09
C ASN A 153 -19.71 6.94 -2.97
N LEU A 154 -19.27 7.75 -2.00
CA LEU A 154 -19.72 9.13 -1.82
C LEU A 154 -18.97 10.10 -2.74
N LEU A 155 -17.69 9.83 -3.06
CA LEU A 155 -16.81 10.69 -3.86
C LEU A 155 -16.10 9.90 -4.99
N PRO A 156 -16.85 9.36 -5.97
CA PRO A 156 -16.34 8.33 -6.89
C PRO A 156 -15.32 8.81 -7.93
N ASP A 157 -15.25 10.12 -8.18
CA ASP A 157 -14.44 10.67 -9.28
C ASP A 157 -13.05 11.17 -8.88
N THR A 158 -12.79 11.49 -7.60
CA THR A 158 -11.50 12.05 -7.16
C THR A 158 -10.39 11.01 -7.17
N PHE A 159 -10.65 9.83 -6.61
CA PHE A 159 -9.71 8.71 -6.52
C PHE A 159 -10.26 7.49 -7.26
N ARG A 160 -10.51 7.67 -8.55
CA ARG A 160 -11.22 6.70 -9.39
C ARG A 160 -10.50 5.36 -9.45
N HIS A 161 -9.18 5.34 -9.55
CA HIS A 161 -8.41 4.11 -9.64
C HIS A 161 -8.45 3.35 -8.32
N VAL A 162 -8.27 4.07 -7.20
CA VAL A 162 -8.40 3.48 -5.86
C VAL A 162 -9.82 2.96 -5.65
N GLY A 163 -10.85 3.74 -5.97
CA GLY A 163 -12.24 3.32 -5.88
C GLY A 163 -12.52 2.03 -6.66
N LYS A 164 -12.02 1.93 -7.91
CA LYS A 164 -12.10 0.69 -8.70
C LYS A 164 -11.36 -0.47 -8.04
N ALA A 165 -10.18 -0.23 -7.46
CA ALA A 165 -9.40 -1.26 -6.77
C ALA A 165 -10.12 -1.76 -5.50
N VAL A 166 -10.75 -0.87 -4.73
CA VAL A 166 -11.56 -1.23 -3.56
C VAL A 166 -12.80 -2.02 -3.95
N LYS A 167 -13.56 -1.56 -4.95
CA LYS A 167 -14.74 -2.28 -5.47
C LYS A 167 -14.41 -3.72 -5.90
N ARG A 168 -13.29 -3.90 -6.63
CA ARG A 168 -12.78 -5.24 -7.00
C ARG A 168 -12.33 -6.09 -5.81
N TYR A 169 -11.79 -5.47 -4.75
CA TYR A 169 -11.44 -6.18 -3.51
C TYR A 169 -12.70 -6.65 -2.76
N LEU A 170 -13.75 -5.83 -2.74
CA LEU A 170 -14.99 -6.13 -2.04
C LEU A 170 -15.99 -6.94 -2.87
N LYS A 171 -15.74 -7.10 -4.18
CA LYS A 171 -16.70 -7.65 -5.16
C LYS A 171 -17.99 -6.85 -5.24
N ILE A 172 -17.88 -5.53 -5.15
CA ILE A 172 -18.98 -4.59 -5.38
C ILE A 172 -18.91 -4.18 -6.85
N ASN A 173 -20.04 -4.24 -7.56
CA ASN A 173 -20.17 -3.79 -8.95
C ASN A 173 -20.34 -2.27 -9.00
#